data_AF-G4ZLG2-F1
#
_entry.id   AF-G4ZLG2-F1
#
_cell.length_a   1.000
_cell.length_b   1.000
_cell.length_c   1.000
_cell.angle_alpha   90.00
_cell.angle_beta   90.00
_cell.angle_gamma   90.00
#
_symmetry.space_group_name_H-M   'P 1'
#
loop_
_entity.id
_entity.type
_entity.pdbx_description
1 polymer ?
#
loop_
_entity_poly.entity_id
_entity_poly.type
_entity_poly.pdbx_seq_one_letter_code
_entity_poly.pdbx_strand_id
1 'polypeptide(L)'
;LLKKLVDAEIGDVIKFLLEIESEPSVAVIRDKLSVLVKDGSPSKHRSLVRPALPSHHPVWSIQYPLLKIAQNLEHLQGSSADSEAPASGAYNPIHMLHIRAFYVARQYVESNYKFPVVGAFISPSHDTYVRAKNRRNPREMITKRHRLALIETAVASSSWIEVDKWEITRRRVLDYLSTLTHVREMCESHFPRYRFHVMYVCGCNTVVKLSHSALRDEGFGCITVCRPTQTDMVIKHLGKTLSKTTTIVEDTGVLPCDLERATSFRMMVGKPVFQYFMRHEIGEKIAGKVSWTEEDKQWRQEDLTYVEYTES
;
A
#
# COMPACT_ATOMS: atom_id res chain seq x y z
N LEU A 1 -9.59 4.87 26.33
CA LEU A 1 -10.07 3.92 25.29
C LEU A 1 -10.19 4.56 23.90
N LEU A 2 -10.61 5.83 23.77
CA LEU A 2 -10.75 6.56 22.49
C LEU A 2 -9.46 6.85 21.70
N LYS A 3 -8.28 6.68 22.32
CA LYS A 3 -6.98 6.95 21.67
C LYS A 3 -6.51 5.84 20.72
N LYS A 4 -7.21 4.69 20.68
CA LYS A 4 -6.94 3.57 19.76
C LYS A 4 -7.80 3.60 18.49
N LEU A 5 -8.74 4.55 18.39
CA LEU A 5 -9.72 4.65 17.29
C LEU A 5 -9.31 5.63 16.17
N VAL A 6 -8.12 6.21 16.24
CA VAL A 6 -7.70 7.25 15.30
C VAL A 6 -6.33 6.90 14.75
N ASP A 7 -6.28 5.95 13.81
CA ASP A 7 -5.14 5.84 12.90
C ASP A 7 -5.55 5.10 11.61
N ALA A 8 -5.43 5.80 10.49
CA ALA A 8 -5.61 5.37 9.09
C ALA A 8 -6.94 4.74 8.64
N GLU A 9 -7.79 4.19 9.52
CA GLU A 9 -8.94 3.35 9.11
C GLU A 9 -10.32 3.94 9.47
N ILE A 10 -10.40 5.25 9.72
CA ILE A 10 -11.64 5.90 10.18
C ILE A 10 -12.80 5.74 9.17
N GLY A 11 -12.49 5.73 7.87
CA GLY A 11 -13.48 5.49 6.81
C GLY A 11 -14.09 4.09 6.88
N ASP A 12 -13.26 3.06 7.11
CA ASP A 12 -13.73 1.69 7.30
C ASP A 12 -14.57 1.57 8.59
N VAL A 13 -14.20 2.30 9.65
CA VAL A 13 -14.98 2.36 10.90
C VAL A 13 -16.35 3.00 10.67
N ILE A 14 -16.40 4.12 9.94
CA ILE A 14 -17.66 4.80 9.60
C ILE A 14 -18.56 3.87 8.79
N LYS A 15 -18.02 3.25 7.73
CA LYS A 15 -18.77 2.30 6.90
C LYS A 15 -19.29 1.12 7.73
N PHE A 16 -18.45 0.57 8.60
CA PHE A 16 -18.83 -0.52 9.51
C PHE A 16 -19.95 -0.11 10.48
N LEU A 17 -19.91 1.10 11.03
CA LEU A 17 -20.97 1.60 11.92
C LEU A 17 -22.29 1.82 11.18
N LEU A 18 -22.25 2.31 9.94
CA LEU A 18 -23.44 2.42 9.07
C LEU A 18 -24.02 1.04 8.71
N GLU A 19 -23.16 0.04 8.45
CA GLU A 19 -23.59 -1.35 8.24
C GLU A 19 -24.22 -1.95 9.51
N ILE A 20 -23.73 -1.59 10.71
CA ILE A 20 -24.33 -1.99 11.99
C ILE A 20 -25.71 -1.35 12.21
N GLU A 21 -25.89 -0.10 11.82
CA GLU A 21 -27.16 0.62 11.98
C GLU A 21 -28.30 -0.07 11.22
N SER A 22 -27.98 -0.76 10.13
CA SER A 22 -28.94 -1.52 9.31
C SER A 22 -29.09 -2.99 9.72
N GLU A 23 -28.35 -3.48 10.72
CA GLU A 23 -28.40 -4.88 11.18
C GLU A 23 -29.53 -5.10 12.21
N PRO A 24 -30.53 -5.95 11.92
CA PRO A 24 -31.65 -6.16 12.84
C PRO A 24 -31.30 -7.07 14.04
N SER A 25 -30.23 -7.86 13.95
CA SER A 25 -29.87 -8.83 14.99
C SER A 25 -28.99 -8.22 16.09
N VAL A 26 -29.55 -8.06 17.28
CA VAL A 26 -28.85 -7.54 18.48
C VAL A 26 -27.64 -8.41 18.85
N ALA A 27 -27.70 -9.73 18.63
CA ALA A 27 -26.59 -10.63 18.88
C ALA A 27 -25.42 -10.36 17.92
N VAL A 28 -25.71 -10.16 16.63
CA VAL A 28 -24.72 -9.86 15.60
C VAL A 28 -24.12 -8.47 15.81
N ILE A 29 -24.93 -7.48 16.18
CA ILE A 29 -24.45 -6.13 16.54
C ILE A 29 -23.48 -6.21 17.73
N ARG A 30 -23.85 -6.93 18.80
CA ARG A 30 -23.01 -7.07 20.00
C ARG A 30 -21.67 -7.72 19.66
N ASP A 31 -21.67 -8.79 18.88
CA ASP A 31 -20.44 -9.47 18.46
C ASP A 31 -19.57 -8.55 17.62
N LYS A 32 -20.13 -7.94 16.56
CA LYS A 32 -19.44 -7.00 15.68
C LYS A 32 -18.81 -5.83 16.48
N LEU A 33 -19.57 -5.19 17.37
CA LEU A 33 -19.08 -4.08 18.21
C LEU A 33 -18.00 -4.53 19.21
N SER A 34 -18.17 -5.69 19.83
CA SER A 34 -17.19 -6.22 20.78
C SER A 34 -15.81 -6.39 20.13
N VAL A 35 -15.78 -6.79 18.86
CA VAL A 35 -14.54 -6.95 18.12
C VAL A 35 -13.95 -5.62 17.68
N LEU A 36 -14.78 -4.67 17.23
CA LEU A 36 -14.29 -3.31 16.93
C LEU A 36 -13.61 -2.69 18.16
N VAL A 37 -14.18 -2.88 19.36
CA VAL A 37 -13.62 -2.38 20.62
C VAL A 37 -12.31 -3.11 20.97
N LYS A 38 -12.21 -4.42 20.70
CA LYS A 38 -11.04 -5.23 21.02
C LYS A 38 -9.86 -4.98 20.08
N ASP A 39 -10.11 -4.96 18.77
CA ASP A 39 -9.07 -4.97 17.73
C ASP A 39 -8.81 -3.58 17.14
N GLY A 40 -9.70 -2.62 17.41
CA GLY A 40 -9.59 -1.22 17.02
C GLY A 40 -9.77 -0.95 15.52
N SER A 41 -10.16 -1.97 14.74
CA SER A 41 -10.27 -1.89 13.28
C SER A 41 -11.26 -2.92 12.72
N PRO A 42 -12.23 -2.52 11.88
CA PRO A 42 -13.11 -3.43 11.15
C PRO A 42 -12.34 -4.38 10.22
N SER A 43 -11.25 -3.90 9.61
CA SER A 43 -10.40 -4.62 8.67
C SER A 43 -9.67 -5.79 9.34
N LYS A 44 -9.29 -5.63 10.61
CA LYS A 44 -8.70 -6.71 11.43
C LYS A 44 -9.72 -7.78 11.83
N HIS A 45 -10.96 -7.40 12.14
CA HIS A 45 -12.03 -8.37 12.41
C HIS A 45 -12.35 -9.21 11.16
N ARG A 46 -12.47 -8.54 10.01
CA ARG A 46 -12.71 -9.20 8.71
C ARG A 46 -11.59 -10.19 8.37
N SER A 47 -10.37 -9.99 8.88
CA SER A 47 -9.23 -10.91 8.76
C SER A 47 -9.26 -12.10 9.74
N LEU A 48 -9.88 -11.97 10.92
CA LEU A 48 -10.01 -13.05 11.91
C LEU A 48 -11.14 -14.04 11.62
N VAL A 49 -12.18 -13.58 10.93
CA VAL A 49 -13.34 -14.41 10.52
C VAL A 49 -13.11 -15.05 9.15
N ARG A 50 -12.19 -14.51 8.34
CA ARG A 50 -11.87 -15.07 7.03
C ARG A 50 -10.96 -16.30 7.18
N PRO A 51 -11.29 -17.43 6.55
CA PRO A 51 -10.31 -18.48 6.29
C PRO A 51 -9.11 -17.87 5.56
N ALA A 52 -7.91 -18.44 5.74
CA ALA A 52 -6.75 -18.08 4.92
C ALA A 52 -7.18 -18.02 3.46
N LEU A 53 -6.81 -16.94 2.75
CA LEU A 53 -7.16 -16.79 1.34
C LEU A 53 -6.70 -18.07 0.60
N PRO A 54 -7.59 -18.77 -0.11
CA PRO A 54 -7.16 -19.92 -0.90
C PRO A 54 -6.11 -19.44 -1.91
N SER A 55 -5.11 -20.28 -2.21
CA SER A 55 -4.07 -19.98 -3.21
C SER A 55 -4.65 -19.70 -4.60
N HIS A 56 -5.94 -19.99 -4.80
CA HIS A 56 -6.72 -19.70 -6.00
C HIS A 56 -8.10 -19.18 -5.60
N HIS A 57 -8.56 -18.10 -6.24
CA HIS A 57 -9.95 -17.66 -6.11
C HIS A 57 -10.92 -18.73 -6.69
N PRO A 58 -11.94 -19.19 -5.95
CA PRO A 58 -12.74 -20.37 -6.33
C PRO A 58 -13.55 -20.20 -7.63
N VAL A 59 -13.81 -18.96 -8.07
CA VAL A 59 -14.59 -18.66 -9.29
C VAL A 59 -13.71 -18.26 -10.48
N TRP A 60 -12.53 -17.68 -10.24
CA TRP A 60 -11.72 -17.06 -11.31
C TRP A 60 -10.31 -17.64 -11.45
N SER A 61 -9.92 -18.60 -10.60
CA SER A 61 -8.55 -19.16 -10.55
C SER A 61 -7.46 -18.11 -10.40
N ILE A 62 -7.82 -16.91 -9.90
CA ILE A 62 -6.94 -15.76 -9.76
C ILE A 62 -5.91 -16.04 -8.66
N GLN A 63 -4.65 -15.73 -8.96
CA GLN A 63 -3.52 -15.84 -8.04
C GLN A 63 -3.21 -14.48 -7.38
N TYR A 64 -2.43 -14.53 -6.31
CA TYR A 64 -1.76 -13.35 -5.74
C TYR A 64 -1.01 -12.58 -6.85
N PRO A 65 -1.05 -11.23 -6.90
CA PRO A 65 -1.58 -10.28 -5.91
C PRO A 65 -2.97 -9.70 -6.24
N LEU A 66 -3.86 -10.45 -6.90
CA LEU A 66 -5.19 -9.94 -7.32
C LEU A 66 -6.35 -10.41 -6.43
N LEU A 67 -6.07 -11.10 -5.33
CA LEU A 67 -7.08 -11.78 -4.51
C LEU A 67 -8.02 -10.80 -3.79
N LYS A 68 -7.48 -9.69 -3.26
CA LYS A 68 -8.28 -8.68 -2.55
C LYS A 68 -9.11 -7.86 -3.54
N ILE A 69 -8.57 -7.53 -4.71
CA ILE A 69 -9.33 -6.87 -5.78
C ILE A 69 -10.49 -7.75 -6.24
N ALA A 70 -10.23 -9.03 -6.52
CA ALA A 70 -11.27 -9.98 -6.92
C ALA A 70 -12.44 -9.96 -5.93
N GLN A 71 -12.15 -10.08 -4.64
CA GLN A 71 -13.18 -10.09 -3.59
C GLN A 71 -13.95 -8.78 -3.51
N ASN A 72 -13.27 -7.63 -3.63
CA ASN A 72 -13.94 -6.34 -3.60
C ASN A 72 -14.83 -6.13 -4.84
N LEU A 73 -14.43 -6.67 -6.00
CA LEU A 73 -15.26 -6.66 -7.21
C LEU A 73 -16.50 -7.57 -7.07
N GLU A 74 -16.42 -8.71 -6.39
CA GLU A 74 -17.61 -9.55 -6.09
C GLU A 74 -18.65 -8.77 -5.27
N HIS A 75 -18.19 -8.02 -4.28
CA HIS A 75 -19.07 -7.19 -3.45
C HIS A 75 -19.72 -6.03 -4.22
N LEU A 76 -19.23 -5.69 -5.40
CA LEU A 76 -19.77 -4.65 -6.27
C LEU A 76 -20.72 -5.18 -7.36
N GLN A 77 -21.05 -6.48 -7.37
CA GLN A 77 -22.01 -7.04 -8.34
C GLN A 77 -23.40 -6.40 -8.16
N GLY A 78 -23.70 -5.45 -9.05
CA GLY A 78 -24.93 -4.65 -9.06
C GLY A 78 -24.76 -3.28 -9.75
N SER A 79 -23.53 -2.76 -9.88
CA SER A 79 -23.25 -1.48 -10.52
C SER A 79 -22.14 -1.59 -11.57
N SER A 80 -22.43 -1.16 -12.79
CA SER A 80 -21.42 -0.88 -13.82
C SER A 80 -20.65 0.37 -13.41
N ALA A 81 -19.52 0.22 -12.73
CA ALA A 81 -18.70 1.35 -12.31
C ALA A 81 -17.23 1.12 -12.67
N ASP A 82 -16.60 2.16 -13.20
CA ASP A 82 -15.15 2.25 -13.34
C ASP A 82 -14.51 2.16 -11.95
N SER A 83 -13.38 1.45 -11.83
CA SER A 83 -12.76 1.16 -10.54
C SER A 83 -11.34 1.69 -10.45
N GLU A 84 -10.93 2.17 -9.28
CA GLU A 84 -9.59 2.73 -9.09
C GLU A 84 -8.67 1.81 -8.26
N ALA A 85 -7.42 1.67 -8.73
CA ALA A 85 -6.36 0.94 -8.05
C ALA A 85 -5.13 1.84 -7.88
N PRO A 86 -4.77 2.26 -6.66
CA PRO A 86 -3.57 3.04 -6.43
C PRO A 86 -2.30 2.18 -6.41
N ALA A 87 -1.18 2.70 -6.95
CA ALA A 87 0.14 2.05 -6.92
C ALA A 87 1.26 3.00 -6.43
N SER A 88 2.31 2.49 -5.76
CA SER A 88 3.40 3.34 -5.22
C SER A 88 4.72 2.59 -4.88
N GLY A 89 5.87 3.31 -4.91
CA GLY A 89 6.89 3.47 -3.84
C GLY A 89 8.14 2.53 -3.66
N ALA A 90 9.23 3.06 -3.07
CA ALA A 90 10.52 2.34 -2.91
C ALA A 90 10.71 1.52 -1.61
N TYR A 91 9.92 1.80 -0.58
CA TYR A 91 9.77 1.04 0.69
C TYR A 91 11.01 0.37 1.29
N ASN A 92 12.02 1.17 1.63
CA ASN A 92 13.21 0.68 2.33
C ASN A 92 13.44 1.44 3.66
N PRO A 93 12.79 1.04 4.78
CA PRO A 93 11.66 0.11 4.93
C PRO A 93 10.28 0.74 4.66
N ILE A 94 9.22 -0.07 4.77
CA ILE A 94 7.84 0.40 4.84
C ILE A 94 7.52 0.99 6.23
N HIS A 95 6.75 2.08 6.26
CA HIS A 95 6.31 2.77 7.48
C HIS A 95 4.81 3.00 7.46
N MET A 96 4.23 3.28 8.62
CA MET A 96 2.81 3.62 8.75
C MET A 96 2.42 4.80 7.84
N LEU A 97 3.39 5.70 7.59
CA LEU A 97 3.44 6.72 6.54
C LEU A 97 2.82 6.29 5.21
N HIS A 98 3.38 5.20 4.70
CA HIS A 98 3.09 4.70 3.37
C HIS A 98 1.69 4.11 3.28
N ILE A 99 1.31 3.29 4.26
CA ILE A 99 -0.02 2.68 4.31
C ILE A 99 -1.08 3.76 4.52
N ARG A 100 -0.85 4.70 5.45
CA ARG A 100 -1.74 5.83 5.70
C ARG A 100 -1.99 6.66 4.44
N ALA A 101 -0.98 6.87 3.59
CA ALA A 101 -1.16 7.57 2.33
C ALA A 101 -2.16 6.87 1.40
N PHE A 102 -2.16 5.53 1.32
CA PHE A 102 -3.18 4.80 0.57
C PHE A 102 -4.58 5.01 1.14
N TYR A 103 -4.76 4.91 2.46
CA TYR A 103 -6.07 5.13 3.07
C TYR A 103 -6.58 6.56 2.89
N VAL A 104 -5.73 7.57 3.05
CA VAL A 104 -6.07 8.98 2.80
C VAL A 104 -6.44 9.21 1.33
N ALA A 105 -5.67 8.64 0.40
CA ALA A 105 -5.97 8.72 -1.02
C ALA A 105 -7.32 8.05 -1.35
N ARG A 106 -7.57 6.85 -0.82
CA ARG A 106 -8.83 6.14 -0.99
C ARG A 106 -10.02 6.93 -0.47
N GLN A 107 -9.93 7.45 0.75
CA GLN A 107 -10.99 8.26 1.34
C GLN A 107 -11.29 9.49 0.48
N TYR A 108 -10.25 10.16 -0.02
CA TYR A 108 -10.42 11.29 -0.92
C TYR A 108 -11.14 10.86 -2.20
N VAL A 109 -10.71 9.77 -2.83
CA VAL A 109 -11.31 9.28 -4.08
C VAL A 109 -12.78 8.95 -3.88
N GLU A 110 -13.10 8.12 -2.90
CA GLU A 110 -14.48 7.67 -2.65
C GLU A 110 -15.41 8.83 -2.24
N SER A 111 -14.87 9.91 -1.67
CA SER A 111 -15.65 11.08 -1.25
C SER A 111 -15.86 12.10 -2.37
N ASN A 112 -14.90 12.24 -3.30
CA ASN A 112 -14.92 13.28 -4.33
C ASN A 112 -15.27 12.75 -5.72
N TYR A 113 -15.02 11.47 -5.98
CA TYR A 113 -15.32 10.82 -7.24
C TYR A 113 -16.38 9.74 -7.04
N LYS A 114 -17.15 9.45 -8.08
CA LYS A 114 -18.18 8.38 -8.07
C LYS A 114 -17.58 7.00 -8.38
N PHE A 115 -16.28 6.82 -8.13
CA PHE A 115 -15.55 5.60 -8.43
C PHE A 115 -15.22 4.85 -7.14
N PRO A 116 -15.65 3.58 -6.99
CA PRO A 116 -15.22 2.76 -5.87
C PRO A 116 -13.73 2.39 -6.02
N VAL A 117 -12.98 2.51 -4.93
CA VAL A 117 -11.61 2.00 -4.86
C VAL A 117 -11.68 0.51 -4.52
N VAL A 118 -11.23 -0.33 -5.45
CA VAL A 118 -11.39 -1.80 -5.36
C VAL A 118 -10.15 -2.50 -4.80
N GLY A 119 -9.00 -1.85 -4.84
CA GLY A 119 -7.78 -2.36 -4.23
C GLY A 119 -6.63 -1.40 -4.43
N ALA A 120 -5.44 -1.79 -3.98
CA ALA A 120 -4.20 -1.06 -4.16
C ALA A 120 -3.02 -2.00 -4.22
N PHE A 121 -1.96 -1.57 -4.91
CA PHE A 121 -0.70 -2.28 -4.98
C PHE A 121 0.43 -1.47 -4.37
N ILE A 122 1.18 -2.12 -3.51
CA ILE A 122 2.49 -1.65 -3.09
C ILE A 122 3.51 -2.36 -3.98
N SER A 123 4.22 -1.63 -4.85
CA SER A 123 5.24 -2.20 -5.75
C SER A 123 6.64 -1.85 -5.23
N PRO A 124 7.36 -2.75 -4.56
CA PRO A 124 8.66 -2.42 -4.00
C PRO A 124 9.70 -2.18 -5.10
N SER A 125 10.48 -1.10 -4.97
CA SER A 125 11.48 -0.82 -5.99
C SER A 125 12.61 -1.85 -6.09
N HIS A 126 13.17 -1.95 -7.30
CA HIS A 126 14.32 -2.78 -7.61
C HIS A 126 15.56 -2.42 -6.76
N ASP A 127 16.36 -3.42 -6.40
CA ASP A 127 17.54 -3.26 -5.52
C ASP A 127 18.56 -2.24 -6.05
N THR A 128 18.76 -2.16 -7.38
CA THR A 128 19.62 -1.14 -8.01
C THR A 128 19.19 0.29 -7.67
N TYR A 129 17.89 0.55 -7.66
CA TYR A 129 17.36 1.86 -7.32
C TYR A 129 17.57 2.18 -5.84
N VAL A 130 17.30 1.22 -4.96
CA VAL A 130 17.53 1.35 -3.51
C VAL A 130 19.01 1.59 -3.22
N ARG A 131 19.89 0.81 -3.85
CA ARG A 131 21.35 1.00 -3.76
C ARG A 131 21.77 2.40 -4.20
N ALA A 132 21.17 2.93 -5.27
CA ALA A 132 21.43 4.29 -5.72
C ALA A 132 21.04 5.35 -4.67
N LYS A 133 19.92 5.16 -3.97
CA LYS A 133 19.49 6.05 -2.87
C LYS A 133 20.38 5.92 -1.63
N ASN A 134 20.83 4.71 -1.32
CA ASN A 134 21.67 4.42 -0.16
C ASN A 134 23.18 4.49 -0.49
N ARG A 135 23.59 5.14 -1.59
CA ARG A 135 25.01 5.24 -2.00
C ARG A 135 25.94 5.76 -0.91
N ARG A 136 25.47 6.69 -0.07
CA ARG A 136 26.26 7.26 1.03
C ARG A 136 26.49 6.25 2.16
N ASN A 137 25.46 5.47 2.50
CA ASN A 137 25.50 4.46 3.54
C ASN A 137 24.93 3.12 3.01
N PRO A 138 25.68 2.36 2.19
CA PRO A 138 25.15 1.14 1.56
C PRO A 138 24.72 0.05 2.56
N ARG A 139 25.27 0.08 3.77
CA ARG A 139 24.94 -0.86 4.86
C ARG A 139 23.51 -0.68 5.37
N GLU A 140 22.92 0.50 5.22
CA GLU A 140 21.53 0.80 5.58
C GLU A 140 20.51 0.21 4.58
N MET A 141 20.97 -0.32 3.45
CA MET A 141 20.10 -0.95 2.46
C MET A 141 19.60 -2.29 3.01
N ILE A 142 18.29 -2.40 3.23
CA ILE A 142 17.64 -3.68 3.51
C ILE A 142 17.56 -4.47 2.21
N THR A 143 17.93 -5.76 2.27
CA THR A 143 17.89 -6.65 1.11
C THR A 143 16.47 -6.84 0.58
N LYS A 144 16.34 -7.15 -0.71
CA LYS A 144 15.05 -7.43 -1.37
C LYS A 144 14.16 -8.43 -0.62
N ARG A 145 14.76 -9.51 -0.11
CA ARG A 145 14.10 -10.54 0.72
C ARG A 145 13.35 -9.92 1.88
N HIS A 146 14.05 -9.15 2.70
CA HIS A 146 13.45 -8.56 3.89
C HIS A 146 12.53 -7.40 3.55
N ARG A 147 12.84 -6.56 2.55
CA ARG A 147 11.93 -5.49 2.13
C ARG A 147 10.57 -6.07 1.73
N LEU A 148 10.56 -7.10 0.91
CA LEU A 148 9.33 -7.73 0.46
C LEU A 148 8.54 -8.33 1.62
N ALA A 149 9.19 -9.13 2.48
CA ALA A 149 8.56 -9.73 3.65
C ALA A 149 7.99 -8.70 4.64
N LEU A 150 8.71 -7.59 4.86
CA LEU A 150 8.27 -6.49 5.72
C LEU A 150 7.02 -5.82 5.15
N ILE A 151 6.97 -5.61 3.84
CA ILE A 151 5.85 -4.98 3.15
C ILE A 151 4.61 -5.89 3.18
N GLU A 152 4.76 -7.18 2.87
CA GLU A 152 3.67 -8.15 2.96
C GLU A 152 3.12 -8.24 4.37
N THR A 153 4.01 -8.32 5.38
CA THR A 153 3.62 -8.34 6.79
C THR A 153 2.88 -7.06 7.18
N ALA A 154 3.28 -5.91 6.64
CA ALA A 154 2.68 -4.61 6.91
C ALA A 154 1.26 -4.47 6.35
N VAL A 155 0.96 -5.10 5.20
CA VAL A 155 -0.36 -5.04 4.55
C VAL A 155 -1.22 -6.29 4.77
N ALA A 156 -0.73 -7.27 5.50
CA ALA A 156 -1.41 -8.55 5.73
C ALA A 156 -2.84 -8.39 6.28
N SER A 157 -3.06 -7.42 7.19
CA SER A 157 -4.38 -7.15 7.77
C SER A 157 -5.26 -6.21 6.93
N SER A 158 -4.75 -5.64 5.83
CA SER A 158 -5.55 -4.81 4.94
C SER A 158 -6.47 -5.68 4.10
N SER A 159 -7.72 -5.27 3.91
CA SER A 159 -8.68 -5.97 3.04
C SER A 159 -8.60 -5.58 1.56
N TRP A 160 -7.72 -4.64 1.19
CA TRP A 160 -7.73 -4.06 -0.16
C TRP A 160 -6.32 -3.74 -0.71
N ILE A 161 -5.28 -3.69 0.14
CA ILE A 161 -3.91 -3.43 -0.28
C ILE A 161 -3.14 -4.75 -0.41
N GLU A 162 -2.55 -5.02 -1.58
CA GLU A 162 -1.65 -6.16 -1.85
C GLU A 162 -0.26 -5.68 -2.29
N VAL A 163 0.72 -6.59 -2.35
CA VAL A 163 2.09 -6.27 -2.77
C VAL A 163 2.32 -6.83 -4.17
N ASP A 164 2.57 -5.95 -5.13
CA ASP A 164 3.02 -6.37 -6.45
C ASP A 164 4.53 -6.64 -6.42
N LYS A 165 4.91 -7.89 -6.68
CA LYS A 165 6.32 -8.32 -6.66
C LYS A 165 7.05 -7.98 -7.96
N TRP A 166 6.34 -7.56 -9.00
CA TRP A 166 6.88 -7.50 -10.34
C TRP A 166 8.12 -6.61 -10.46
N GLU A 167 8.10 -5.38 -9.93
CA GLU A 167 9.23 -4.44 -10.05
C GLU A 167 10.50 -4.94 -9.34
N ILE A 168 10.37 -5.49 -8.13
CA ILE A 168 11.52 -5.94 -7.34
C ILE A 168 12.16 -7.21 -7.91
N THR A 169 11.39 -8.02 -8.66
CA THR A 169 11.83 -9.28 -9.24
C THR A 169 12.32 -9.17 -10.69
N ARG A 170 12.27 -7.97 -11.29
CA ARG A 170 12.88 -7.71 -12.60
C ARG A 170 14.40 -7.83 -12.57
N ARG A 171 15.01 -8.08 -13.73
CA ARG A 171 16.47 -8.02 -13.91
C ARG A 171 17.04 -6.60 -13.91
N ARG A 172 16.21 -5.58 -14.20
CA ARG A 172 16.62 -4.18 -14.33
C ARG A 172 15.61 -3.29 -13.63
N VAL A 173 16.07 -2.11 -13.22
CA VAL A 173 15.19 -1.05 -12.72
C VAL A 173 14.21 -0.62 -13.81
N LEU A 174 12.95 -0.44 -13.43
CA LEU A 174 11.89 0.09 -14.29
C LEU A 174 11.54 1.51 -13.86
N ASP A 175 10.92 2.26 -14.77
CA ASP A 175 10.29 3.53 -14.40
C ASP A 175 8.88 3.30 -13.82
N TYR A 176 8.35 4.34 -13.17
CA TYR A 176 7.05 4.26 -12.50
C TYR A 176 5.90 4.11 -13.50
N LEU A 177 6.04 4.57 -14.74
CA LEU A 177 5.02 4.41 -15.78
C LEU A 177 4.90 2.94 -16.19
N SER A 178 6.02 2.24 -16.38
CA SER A 178 6.05 0.81 -16.68
C SER A 178 5.35 -0.01 -15.59
N THR A 179 5.59 0.33 -14.32
CA THR A 179 4.88 -0.30 -13.18
C THR A 179 3.38 -0.02 -13.22
N LEU A 180 2.96 1.22 -13.52
CA LEU A 180 1.53 1.57 -13.63
C LEU A 180 0.84 0.86 -14.80
N THR A 181 1.51 0.78 -15.96
CA THR A 181 1.03 0.05 -17.13
C THR A 181 0.89 -1.43 -16.82
N HIS A 182 1.90 -2.03 -16.18
CA HIS A 182 1.82 -3.42 -15.74
C HIS A 182 0.61 -3.68 -14.83
N VAL A 183 0.37 -2.82 -13.83
CA VAL A 183 -0.78 -2.95 -12.94
C VAL A 183 -2.11 -2.85 -13.71
N ARG A 184 -2.24 -1.89 -14.64
CA ARG A 184 -3.43 -1.75 -15.47
C ARG A 184 -3.67 -3.01 -16.31
N GLU A 185 -2.66 -3.45 -17.05
CA GLU A 185 -2.73 -4.63 -17.92
C GLU A 185 -3.03 -5.91 -17.12
N MET A 186 -2.41 -6.07 -15.95
CA MET A 186 -2.66 -7.19 -15.04
C MET A 186 -4.14 -7.21 -14.61
N CYS A 187 -4.70 -6.07 -14.21
CA CYS A 187 -6.10 -5.97 -13.80
C CYS A 187 -7.06 -6.21 -14.98
N GLU A 188 -6.87 -5.52 -16.10
CA GLU A 188 -7.75 -5.63 -17.27
C GLU A 188 -7.72 -7.03 -17.91
N SER A 189 -6.58 -7.72 -17.88
CA SER A 189 -6.47 -9.09 -18.39
C SER A 189 -7.24 -10.10 -17.54
N HIS A 190 -7.24 -9.94 -16.21
CA HIS A 190 -7.93 -10.87 -15.30
C HIS A 190 -9.41 -10.49 -15.07
N PHE A 191 -9.76 -9.22 -15.27
CA PHE A 191 -11.09 -8.69 -15.06
C PHE A 191 -11.59 -7.92 -16.30
N PRO A 192 -11.73 -8.57 -17.47
CA PRO A 192 -12.02 -7.90 -18.75
C PRO A 192 -13.40 -7.22 -18.81
N ARG A 193 -14.26 -7.44 -17.82
CA ARG A 193 -15.56 -6.77 -17.69
C ARG A 193 -15.48 -5.40 -17.03
N TYR A 194 -14.34 -5.07 -16.42
CA TYR A 194 -14.13 -3.84 -15.69
C TYR A 194 -13.05 -3.00 -16.37
N ARG A 195 -13.23 -1.68 -16.34
CA ARG A 195 -12.20 -0.73 -16.72
C ARG A 195 -11.56 -0.17 -15.45
N PHE A 196 -10.24 -0.14 -15.41
CA PHE A 196 -9.49 0.31 -14.24
C PHE A 196 -8.86 1.67 -14.50
N HIS A 197 -9.19 2.65 -13.64
CA HIS A 197 -8.45 3.91 -13.57
C HIS A 197 -7.34 3.79 -12.53
N VAL A 198 -6.10 3.62 -12.99
CA VAL A 198 -4.95 3.43 -12.09
C VAL A 198 -4.40 4.80 -11.68
N MET A 199 -4.20 5.00 -10.37
CA MET A 199 -3.67 6.24 -9.82
C MET A 199 -2.32 6.02 -9.13
N TYR A 200 -1.34 6.87 -9.40
CA TYR A 200 -0.08 6.84 -8.68
C TYR A 200 -0.18 7.60 -7.35
N VAL A 201 0.06 6.92 -6.22
CA VAL A 201 0.06 7.53 -4.89
C VAL A 201 1.48 7.82 -4.47
N CYS A 202 1.80 9.06 -4.09
CA CYS A 202 3.15 9.39 -3.65
C CYS A 202 3.17 10.51 -2.61
N GLY A 203 4.36 10.74 -2.03
CA GLY A 203 4.60 11.87 -1.13
C GLY A 203 5.07 13.11 -1.89
N CYS A 204 5.09 14.24 -1.17
CA CYS A 204 5.50 15.57 -1.67
C CYS A 204 6.89 15.61 -2.33
N ASN A 205 7.84 14.80 -1.88
CA ASN A 205 9.19 14.75 -2.47
C ASN A 205 9.25 14.01 -3.81
N THR A 206 8.29 13.10 -4.05
CA THR A 206 8.23 12.29 -5.27
C THR A 206 7.40 12.99 -6.31
N VAL A 207 6.25 13.56 -5.93
CA VAL A 207 5.31 14.17 -6.87
C VAL A 207 5.99 15.23 -7.74
N VAL A 208 6.85 16.07 -7.15
CA VAL A 208 7.57 17.13 -7.88
C VAL A 208 8.60 16.63 -8.88
N LYS A 209 8.91 15.32 -8.90
CA LYS A 209 9.88 14.68 -9.81
C LYS A 209 9.20 13.89 -10.93
N LEU A 210 7.87 13.81 -10.92
CA LEU A 210 7.12 13.04 -11.90
C LEU A 210 6.93 13.85 -13.19
N SER A 211 6.87 13.14 -14.31
CA SER A 211 6.35 13.70 -15.55
C SER A 211 4.82 13.65 -15.51
N HIS A 212 4.21 14.76 -15.10
CA HIS A 212 2.75 14.91 -14.98
C HIS A 212 2.04 14.87 -16.33
N SER A 213 2.69 15.38 -17.39
CA SER A 213 2.17 15.26 -18.76
C SER A 213 2.14 13.80 -19.19
N ALA A 214 3.21 13.04 -18.96
CA ALA A 214 3.24 11.61 -19.32
C ALA A 214 2.19 10.80 -18.55
N LEU A 215 1.99 11.05 -17.26
CA LEU A 215 0.92 10.41 -16.48
C LEU A 215 -0.45 10.67 -17.12
N ARG A 216 -0.75 11.93 -17.46
CA ARG A 216 -2.01 12.31 -18.09
C ARG A 216 -2.17 11.69 -19.49
N ASP A 217 -1.13 11.77 -20.31
CA ASP A 217 -1.16 11.32 -21.70
C ASP A 217 -1.34 9.78 -21.79
N GLU A 218 -0.81 9.05 -20.79
CA GLU A 218 -1.03 7.60 -20.60
C GLU A 218 -2.32 7.26 -19.83
N GLY A 219 -3.12 8.25 -19.44
CA GLY A 219 -4.41 8.08 -18.76
C GLY A 219 -4.32 7.65 -17.29
N PHE A 220 -3.19 7.89 -16.61
CA PHE A 220 -3.01 7.62 -15.19
C PHE A 220 -3.35 8.85 -14.32
N GLY A 221 -4.00 8.61 -13.18
CA GLY A 221 -4.17 9.61 -12.14
C GLY A 221 -2.92 9.77 -11.28
N CYS A 222 -2.81 10.88 -10.55
CA CYS A 222 -1.74 11.09 -9.58
C CYS A 222 -2.28 11.76 -8.33
N ILE A 223 -2.07 11.10 -7.18
CA ILE A 223 -2.43 11.63 -5.86
C ILE A 223 -1.15 11.82 -5.04
N THR A 224 -0.94 13.03 -4.54
CA THR A 224 0.08 13.30 -3.53
C THR A 224 -0.57 13.50 -2.18
N VAL A 225 -0.10 12.75 -1.18
CA VAL A 225 -0.52 12.91 0.22
C VAL A 225 0.58 13.67 0.96
N CYS A 226 0.22 14.79 1.58
CA CYS A 226 1.16 15.63 2.32
C CYS A 226 0.53 16.20 3.59
N ARG A 227 1.37 16.74 4.49
CA ARG A 227 0.87 17.51 5.63
C ARG A 227 0.31 18.85 5.16
N PRO A 228 -0.65 19.45 5.89
CA PRO A 228 -1.15 20.80 5.57
C PRO A 228 -0.04 21.84 5.43
N THR A 229 1.00 21.75 6.26
CA THR A 229 2.17 22.65 6.22
C THR A 229 3.03 22.52 4.95
N GLN A 230 2.82 21.47 4.14
CA GLN A 230 3.58 21.20 2.92
C GLN A 230 2.80 21.55 1.66
N THR A 231 1.49 21.82 1.75
CA THR A 231 0.61 22.03 0.59
C THR A 231 1.09 23.18 -0.30
N ASP A 232 1.35 24.34 0.28
CA ASP A 232 1.84 25.52 -0.46
C ASP A 232 3.18 25.25 -1.16
N MET A 233 4.06 24.50 -0.50
CA MET A 233 5.34 24.11 -1.06
C MET A 233 5.15 23.21 -2.29
N VAL A 234 4.25 22.23 -2.21
CA VAL A 234 3.95 21.32 -3.33
C VAL A 234 3.34 22.11 -4.49
N ILE A 235 2.33 22.95 -4.23
CA ILE A 235 1.69 23.78 -5.26
C ILE A 235 2.72 24.68 -5.95
N LYS A 236 3.63 25.30 -5.18
CA LYS A 236 4.69 26.16 -5.71
C LYS A 236 5.64 25.39 -6.64
N HIS A 237 6.02 24.17 -6.28
CA HIS A 237 6.94 23.36 -7.10
C HIS A 237 6.28 22.79 -8.35
N LEU A 238 5.02 22.36 -8.26
CA LEU A 238 4.26 21.88 -9.42
C LEU A 238 3.94 23.02 -10.40
N GLY A 239 3.75 24.23 -9.88
CA GLY A 239 3.23 25.35 -10.64
C GLY A 239 1.72 25.24 -10.88
N LYS A 240 1.08 26.39 -11.13
CA LYS A 240 -0.38 26.55 -11.13
C LYS A 240 -1.13 25.64 -12.12
N THR A 241 -0.48 25.23 -13.21
CA THR A 241 -1.10 24.38 -14.25
C THR A 241 -1.08 22.92 -13.84
N LEU A 242 0.06 22.41 -13.35
CA LEU A 242 0.19 21.00 -12.94
C LEU A 242 -0.45 20.71 -11.58
N SER A 243 -0.59 21.73 -10.73
CA SER A 243 -1.35 21.61 -9.48
C SER A 243 -2.84 21.39 -9.70
N LYS A 244 -3.37 21.74 -10.89
CA LYS A 244 -4.77 21.46 -11.26
C LYS A 244 -4.96 20.04 -11.78
N THR A 245 -3.91 19.43 -12.33
CA THR A 245 -3.96 18.06 -12.88
C THR A 245 -3.57 17.00 -11.86
N THR A 246 -2.92 17.41 -10.77
CA THR A 246 -2.46 16.52 -9.70
C THR A 246 -3.35 16.69 -8.48
N THR A 247 -3.89 15.60 -7.96
CA THR A 247 -4.70 15.63 -6.75
C THR A 247 -3.79 15.76 -5.54
N ILE A 248 -3.91 16.86 -4.80
CA ILE A 248 -3.16 17.12 -3.56
C ILE A 248 -4.11 16.90 -2.39
N VAL A 249 -3.76 15.95 -1.51
CA VAL A 249 -4.58 15.58 -0.36
C VAL A 249 -3.82 15.83 0.92
N GLU A 250 -4.45 16.58 1.82
CA GLU A 250 -3.88 16.89 3.13
C GLU A 250 -4.20 15.79 4.13
N ASP A 251 -3.16 15.23 4.74
CA ASP A 251 -3.28 14.35 5.89
C ASP A 251 -3.34 15.18 7.19
N THR A 252 -4.57 15.47 7.64
CA THR A 252 -4.87 16.23 8.86
C THR A 252 -4.89 15.37 10.13
N GLY A 253 -4.55 14.08 10.04
CA GLY A 253 -4.52 13.20 11.20
C GLY A 253 -3.53 13.68 12.25
N VAL A 254 -3.96 13.67 13.52
CA VAL A 254 -3.08 13.93 14.66
C VAL A 254 -2.16 12.73 14.84
N LEU A 255 -0.89 12.91 14.49
CA LEU A 255 0.12 11.89 14.73
C LEU A 255 0.96 12.29 15.93
N PRO A 256 1.42 11.33 16.75
CA PRO A 256 2.42 11.63 17.77
C PRO A 256 3.61 12.36 17.12
N CYS A 257 4.20 13.37 17.78
CA CYS A 257 5.25 14.20 17.19
C CYS A 257 6.47 13.39 16.68
N ASP A 258 6.70 12.20 17.26
CA ASP A 258 7.70 11.23 16.78
C ASP A 258 7.40 10.70 15.37
N LEU A 259 6.13 10.59 14.99
CA LEU A 259 5.63 10.13 13.69
C LEU A 259 5.58 11.22 12.64
N GLU A 260 5.50 12.48 13.06
CA GLU A 260 5.67 13.63 12.18
C GLU A 260 7.14 13.80 11.73
N ARG A 261 8.11 13.42 12.58
CA ARG A 261 9.55 13.55 12.31
C ARG A 261 10.20 12.26 11.79
N ALA A 262 9.49 11.14 11.81
CA ALA A 262 10.07 9.84 11.48
C ALA A 262 10.34 9.69 9.98
N THR A 263 11.60 9.91 9.58
CA THR A 263 12.16 9.35 8.36
C THR A 263 12.59 7.91 8.64
N SER A 264 11.64 7.00 8.44
CA SER A 264 11.89 5.62 8.05
C SER A 264 12.61 4.61 8.97
N PHE A 265 12.84 4.86 10.26
CA PHE A 265 13.44 3.82 11.13
C PHE A 265 12.67 3.50 12.40
N ARG A 266 12.14 4.52 13.09
CA ARG A 266 11.57 4.32 14.43
C ARG A 266 10.12 3.87 14.44
N MET A 267 9.48 3.78 13.27
CA MET A 267 8.01 3.71 13.18
C MET A 267 7.59 2.58 12.26
N MET A 268 7.68 1.41 12.85
CA MET A 268 7.33 0.17 12.22
C MET A 268 5.82 -0.01 12.14
N VAL A 269 5.38 -0.74 11.11
CA VAL A 269 3.98 -1.05 10.87
C VAL A 269 3.51 -2.11 11.87
N GLY A 270 3.21 -1.69 13.09
CA GLY A 270 2.62 -2.55 14.11
C GLY A 270 3.52 -3.68 14.64
N LYS A 271 2.96 -4.47 15.55
CA LYS A 271 3.66 -5.56 16.27
C LYS A 271 4.25 -6.65 15.34
N PRO A 272 3.56 -7.11 14.27
CA PRO A 272 4.09 -8.18 13.42
C PRO A 272 5.37 -7.78 12.67
N VAL A 273 5.41 -6.57 12.10
CA VAL A 273 6.62 -6.07 11.43
C VAL A 273 7.76 -5.90 12.43
N PHE A 274 7.47 -5.41 13.64
CA PHE A 274 8.46 -5.29 14.72
C PHE A 274 9.08 -6.63 15.09
N GLN A 275 8.24 -7.66 15.23
CA GLN A 275 8.71 -9.03 15.49
C GLN A 275 9.59 -9.55 14.35
N TYR A 276 9.26 -9.25 13.09
CA TYR A 276 10.11 -9.63 11.95
C TYR A 276 11.49 -8.96 12.00
N PHE A 277 11.57 -7.65 12.32
CA PHE A 277 12.86 -6.97 12.49
C PHE A 277 13.73 -7.61 13.55
N MET A 278 13.14 -7.91 14.72
CA MET A 278 13.86 -8.51 15.82
C MET A 278 14.33 -9.92 15.48
N ARG A 279 13.47 -10.73 14.85
CA ARG A 279 13.79 -12.11 14.45
C ARG A 279 14.97 -12.19 13.48
N HIS A 280 15.08 -11.23 12.56
CA HIS A 280 16.12 -11.21 11.52
C HIS A 280 17.27 -10.23 11.81
N GLU A 281 17.31 -9.64 13.01
CA GLU A 281 18.34 -8.70 13.46
C GLU A 281 18.56 -7.52 12.49
N ILE A 282 17.51 -7.12 11.77
CA ILE A 282 17.60 -6.14 10.68
C ILE A 282 18.14 -4.80 11.19
N GLY A 283 17.71 -4.38 12.38
CA GLY A 283 18.19 -3.14 13.01
C GLY A 283 19.69 -3.16 13.32
N GLU A 284 20.20 -4.29 13.83
CA GLU A 284 21.63 -4.44 14.15
C GLU A 284 22.48 -4.57 12.87
N LYS A 285 21.93 -5.17 11.81
CA LYS A 285 22.56 -5.25 10.48
C LYS A 285 22.72 -3.88 9.83
N ILE A 286 21.68 -3.06 9.87
CA ILE A 286 21.71 -1.68 9.36
C ILE A 286 22.67 -0.82 10.19
N ALA A 287 22.67 -0.99 11.52
CA ALA A 287 23.61 -0.32 12.41
C ALA A 287 25.08 -0.77 12.21
N GLY A 288 25.32 -1.79 11.38
CA GLY A 288 26.65 -2.31 11.09
C GLY A 288 27.27 -3.14 12.22
N LYS A 289 26.47 -3.53 13.22
CA LYS A 289 26.91 -4.38 14.34
C LYS A 289 26.89 -5.87 13.95
N VAL A 290 25.99 -6.24 13.05
CA VAL A 290 25.88 -7.58 12.48
C VAL A 290 26.03 -7.46 10.96
N SER A 291 26.67 -8.44 10.31
CA SER A 291 26.78 -8.45 8.84
C SER A 291 25.56 -9.09 8.19
N TRP A 292 25.22 -8.64 6.98
CA TRP A 292 24.24 -9.33 6.13
C TRP A 292 24.81 -10.69 5.69
N THR A 293 24.09 -11.76 6.00
CA THR A 293 24.43 -13.14 5.63
C THR A 293 24.11 -13.41 4.15
N GLU A 294 24.55 -14.56 3.62
CA GLU A 294 24.15 -14.98 2.27
C GLU A 294 22.67 -15.32 2.18
N GLU A 295 22.08 -15.89 3.24
CA GLU A 295 20.64 -16.16 3.29
C GLU A 295 19.82 -14.87 3.20
N ASP A 296 20.27 -13.79 3.85
CA ASP A 296 19.58 -12.49 3.81
C ASP A 296 19.50 -11.91 2.39
N LYS A 297 20.43 -12.29 1.51
CA LYS A 297 20.53 -11.80 0.13
C LYS A 297 19.70 -12.64 -0.84
N GLN A 298 19.42 -13.89 -0.50
CA GLN A 298 18.66 -14.82 -1.34
C GLN A 298 17.16 -14.57 -1.26
N TRP A 299 16.46 -14.84 -2.36
CA TRP A 299 14.99 -14.84 -2.40
C TRP A 299 14.40 -15.89 -1.43
N ARG A 300 13.19 -15.65 -0.92
CA ARG A 300 12.43 -16.70 -0.24
C ARG A 300 11.92 -17.69 -1.28
N GLN A 301 11.71 -18.94 -0.90
CA GLN A 301 11.19 -19.96 -1.81
C GLN A 301 9.85 -19.55 -2.45
N GLU A 302 8.99 -18.88 -1.68
CA GLU A 302 7.69 -18.35 -2.12
C GLU A 302 7.78 -17.14 -3.08
N ASP A 303 8.94 -16.49 -3.16
CA ASP A 303 9.17 -15.36 -4.07
C ASP A 303 9.70 -15.81 -5.42
N LEU A 304 10.37 -16.97 -5.49
CA LEU A 304 11.07 -17.44 -6.69
C LEU A 304 10.16 -17.59 -7.91
N THR A 305 8.89 -17.90 -7.72
CA THR A 305 7.90 -18.01 -8.81
C THR A 305 7.68 -16.69 -9.56
N TYR A 306 8.04 -15.56 -8.95
CA TYR A 306 7.90 -14.23 -9.53
C TYR A 306 9.24 -13.69 -10.10
N VAL A 307 10.35 -14.42 -9.92
CA VAL A 307 11.69 -13.99 -10.32
C VAL A 307 11.99 -14.41 -11.74
N GLU A 308 12.23 -13.42 -12.60
CA GLU A 308 12.48 -13.65 -14.04
C GLU A 308 13.93 -14.01 -14.38
N TYR A 309 14.82 -14.02 -13.39
CA TYR A 309 16.22 -14.31 -13.58
C TYR A 309 16.69 -15.34 -12.55
N THR A 310 17.52 -16.27 -12.99
CA THR A 310 18.30 -17.11 -12.08
C THR A 310 19.44 -16.27 -11.51
N GLU A 311 19.61 -16.26 -10.19
CA GLU A 311 20.85 -15.75 -9.58
C GLU A 311 22.00 -16.66 -10.04
N SER A 312 22.76 -16.20 -11.03
CA SER A 312 23.96 -16.86 -11.55
C SER A 312 25.18 -16.48 -10.73
#